data_AF-A0A6I5CFD8-F1
#
_entry.id   AF-A0A6I5CFD8-F1
#
_cell.length_a   1.000
_cell.length_b   1.000
_cell.length_c   1.000
_cell.angle_alpha   90.00
_cell.angle_beta   90.00
_cell.angle_gamma   90.00
#
_symmetry.space_group_name_H-M   'P 1'
#
loop_
_entity.id
_entity.type
_entity.pdbx_description
1 polymer ?
#
loop_
_entity_poly.entity_id
_entity_poly.type
_entity_poly.pdbx_seq_one_letter_code
_entity_poly.pdbx_strand_id
1 'polypeptide(L)'
;ERPGADGTADPGADASAVATVAGLLSGAEGPGRDTDGAFDLDLLVVLDTPQLDVETAALVAESLPDGARLVLAGDPGVLWSAGPGRVFADLLAAGICPHIASRTPDPGPLGELVSGVGVGELPQVEAPGKEVVIVPVRDAGEAVHRTVQLVADSVPRAIGVPTAQTVVITVGHGGAAGTRALNAALKERLNPGPGRFGGFDPDDRVVYSPVPGRALPGQVVRADADGLHLSCSGESV
;
A
#
# COMPACT_ATOMS: atom_id res chain seq x y z
N GLU A 1 -40.51 21.12 16.45
CA GLU A 1 -40.21 19.84 15.80
C GLU A 1 -40.47 19.94 14.30
N ARG A 2 -39.43 19.74 13.50
CA ARG A 2 -39.49 19.40 12.07
C ARG A 2 -38.43 18.31 11.88
N PRO A 3 -38.77 17.05 11.55
CA PRO A 3 -37.78 16.08 11.10
C PRO A 3 -37.37 16.52 9.68
N GLY A 4 -36.09 16.70 9.37
CA GLY A 4 -35.08 15.64 9.37
C GLY A 4 -35.01 15.13 7.94
N ALA A 5 -34.28 15.86 7.09
CA ALA A 5 -34.05 15.44 5.70
C ALA A 5 -33.02 14.31 5.72
N ASP A 6 -33.50 13.08 5.55
CA ASP A 6 -32.65 11.93 5.21
C ASP A 6 -32.07 12.15 3.82
N GLY A 7 -30.82 12.61 3.77
CA GLY A 7 -29.97 12.51 2.60
C GLY A 7 -29.53 11.07 2.45
N THR A 8 -30.38 10.23 1.86
CA THR A 8 -29.98 8.90 1.39
C THR A 8 -28.96 9.11 0.28
N ALA A 9 -27.68 8.85 0.58
CA ALA A 9 -26.64 8.77 -0.43
C ALA A 9 -27.03 7.71 -1.46
N ASP A 10 -27.08 8.14 -2.71
CA ASP A 10 -27.39 7.29 -3.85
C ASP A 10 -26.26 6.25 -4.02
N PRO A 11 -26.53 4.93 -4.01
CA PRO A 11 -25.50 3.90 -4.15
C PRO A 11 -24.96 3.76 -5.59
N GLY A 12 -25.40 4.63 -6.51
CA GLY A 12 -24.94 4.71 -7.90
C GLY A 12 -23.86 5.76 -8.14
N ALA A 13 -22.89 5.95 -7.24
CA ALA A 13 -21.73 6.78 -7.54
C ALA A 13 -21.01 6.18 -8.77
N ASP A 14 -21.00 6.94 -9.87
CA ASP A 14 -20.40 6.56 -11.14
C ASP A 14 -19.00 5.98 -10.93
N ALA A 15 -18.69 4.87 -11.59
CA ALA A 15 -17.34 4.29 -11.57
C ALA A 15 -16.25 5.27 -12.05
N SER A 16 -16.63 6.39 -12.69
CA SER A 16 -15.74 7.50 -13.06
C SER A 16 -15.36 8.43 -11.89
N ALA A 17 -16.01 8.33 -10.72
CA ALA A 17 -15.75 9.20 -9.58
C ALA A 17 -14.54 8.78 -8.74
N VAL A 18 -14.03 7.55 -8.93
CA VAL A 18 -12.85 7.03 -8.25
C VAL A 18 -11.79 6.71 -9.29
N ALA A 19 -10.62 7.34 -9.15
CA ALA A 19 -9.49 7.16 -10.03
C ALA A 19 -8.20 7.13 -9.22
N THR A 20 -7.21 6.39 -9.74
CA THR A 20 -5.83 6.54 -9.31
C THR A 20 -5.30 7.89 -9.80
N VAL A 21 -4.38 8.50 -9.06
CA VAL A 21 -3.76 9.79 -9.49
C VAL A 21 -3.08 9.63 -10.84
N ALA A 22 -2.40 8.49 -11.09
CA ALA A 22 -1.79 8.21 -12.38
C ALA A 22 -2.82 8.05 -13.51
N GLY A 23 -3.92 7.34 -13.26
CA GLY A 23 -5.02 7.18 -14.21
C GLY A 23 -5.68 8.52 -14.55
N LEU A 24 -5.94 9.35 -13.53
CA LEU A 24 -6.49 10.69 -13.68
C LEU A 24 -5.56 11.61 -14.50
N LEU A 25 -4.28 11.68 -14.15
CA LEU A 25 -3.31 12.52 -14.84
C LEU A 25 -3.14 12.11 -16.32
N SER A 26 -3.13 10.80 -16.60
CA SER A 26 -3.05 10.26 -17.96
C SER A 26 -4.35 10.35 -18.76
N GLY A 27 -5.48 10.61 -18.11
CA GLY A 27 -6.82 10.59 -18.71
C GLY A 27 -7.36 9.19 -18.99
N ALA A 28 -6.74 8.14 -18.43
CA ALA A 28 -7.21 6.76 -18.54
C ALA A 28 -8.35 6.45 -17.56
N GLU A 29 -8.42 7.20 -16.45
CA GLU A 29 -9.42 7.05 -15.40
C GLU A 29 -9.95 8.44 -14.99
N GLY A 30 -11.10 8.47 -14.32
CA GLY A 30 -11.67 9.71 -13.79
C GLY A 30 -12.50 10.50 -14.81
N PRO A 31 -12.86 11.74 -14.48
CA PRO A 31 -13.52 12.65 -15.42
C PRO A 31 -12.59 12.98 -16.60
N GLY A 32 -13.20 13.50 -17.67
CA GLY A 32 -12.47 14.00 -18.82
C GLY A 32 -11.70 15.29 -18.50
N ARG A 33 -11.21 15.92 -19.57
CA ARG A 33 -10.65 17.28 -19.50
C ARG A 33 -11.53 18.24 -20.28
N ASP A 34 -11.58 19.49 -19.82
CA ASP A 34 -12.27 20.57 -20.51
C ASP A 34 -11.52 21.04 -21.77
N THR A 35 -12.02 22.10 -22.41
CA THR A 35 -11.41 22.66 -23.64
C THR A 35 -10.03 23.26 -23.44
N ASP A 36 -9.72 23.67 -22.21
CA ASP A 36 -8.44 24.27 -21.83
C ASP A 36 -7.45 23.21 -21.28
N GLY A 37 -7.92 21.97 -21.16
CA GLY A 37 -7.12 20.83 -20.72
C GLY A 37 -7.10 20.64 -19.20
N ALA A 38 -7.89 21.38 -18.44
CA ALA A 38 -8.06 21.15 -17.00
C ALA A 38 -9.00 19.96 -16.76
N PHE A 39 -8.98 19.38 -15.56
CA PHE A 39 -9.91 18.33 -15.19
C PHE A 39 -11.34 18.85 -15.20
N ASP A 40 -12.26 18.10 -15.82
CA ASP A 40 -13.68 18.44 -15.87
C ASP A 40 -14.37 18.06 -14.55
N LEU A 41 -14.06 18.82 -13.48
CA LEU A 41 -14.55 18.59 -12.13
C LEU A 41 -14.63 19.88 -11.30
N ASP A 42 -15.51 19.89 -10.29
CA ASP A 42 -15.62 20.97 -9.31
C ASP A 42 -14.82 20.70 -8.01
N LEU A 43 -14.56 19.43 -7.70
CA LEU A 43 -13.93 18.98 -6.46
C LEU A 43 -13.05 17.76 -6.70
N LEU A 44 -11.79 17.85 -6.29
CA LEU A 44 -10.86 16.71 -6.24
C LEU A 44 -10.51 16.40 -4.79
N VAL A 45 -10.66 15.13 -4.41
CA VAL A 45 -10.24 14.61 -3.10
C VAL A 45 -9.13 13.59 -3.30
N VAL A 46 -7.93 13.88 -2.77
CA VAL A 46 -6.78 12.98 -2.80
C VAL A 46 -6.65 12.31 -1.44
N LEU A 47 -6.84 10.99 -1.37
CA LEU A 47 -6.93 10.25 -0.10
C LEU A 47 -5.58 9.88 0.51
N ASP A 48 -4.55 9.66 -0.32
CA ASP A 48 -3.22 9.21 0.09
C ASP A 48 -2.16 10.28 -0.24
N THR A 49 -2.43 11.54 0.10
CA THR A 49 -1.55 12.67 -0.22
C THR A 49 -0.09 12.50 0.25
N PRO A 50 0.23 11.85 1.40
CA PRO A 50 1.61 11.56 1.77
C PRO A 50 2.42 10.82 0.69
N GLN A 51 1.75 10.07 -0.20
CA GLN A 51 2.39 9.33 -1.30
C GLN A 51 2.71 10.21 -2.52
N LEU A 52 2.25 11.46 -2.57
CA LEU A 52 2.56 12.37 -3.67
C LEU A 52 3.92 13.03 -3.50
N ASP A 53 4.77 12.85 -4.49
CA ASP A 53 5.98 13.65 -4.64
C ASP A 53 5.65 15.06 -5.16
N VAL A 54 6.64 15.95 -5.13
CA VAL A 54 6.47 17.36 -5.50
C VAL A 54 6.07 17.54 -6.97
N GLU A 55 6.57 16.68 -7.87
CA GLU A 55 6.26 16.76 -9.30
C GLU A 55 4.81 16.36 -9.57
N THR A 56 4.38 15.23 -9.00
CA THR A 56 3.00 14.74 -9.15
C THR A 56 2.00 15.69 -8.49
N ALA A 57 2.32 16.24 -7.32
CA ALA A 57 1.46 17.21 -6.66
C ALA A 57 1.32 18.51 -7.47
N ALA A 58 2.41 19.00 -8.09
CA ALA A 58 2.36 20.15 -8.98
C ALA A 58 1.47 19.87 -10.20
N LEU A 59 1.65 18.72 -10.85
CA LEU A 59 0.82 18.32 -12.00
C LEU A 59 -0.67 18.22 -11.66
N VAL A 60 -1.01 17.70 -10.47
CA VAL A 60 -2.40 17.65 -9.98
C VAL A 60 -2.93 19.07 -9.79
N ALA A 61 -2.17 19.95 -9.12
CA ALA A 61 -2.59 21.32 -8.86
C ALA A 61 -2.77 22.14 -10.15
N GLU A 62 -1.84 22.01 -11.11
CA GLU A 62 -1.87 22.68 -12.42
C GLU A 62 -3.00 22.15 -13.33
N SER A 63 -3.47 20.92 -13.09
CA SER A 63 -4.57 20.33 -13.86
C SER A 63 -5.96 20.70 -13.31
N LEU A 64 -6.08 21.43 -12.20
CA LEU A 64 -7.37 21.84 -11.66
C LEU A 64 -7.91 23.07 -12.42
N PRO A 65 -9.22 23.12 -12.73
CA PRO A 65 -9.81 24.31 -13.32
C PRO A 65 -9.94 25.43 -12.29
N ASP A 66 -9.99 26.67 -12.76
CA ASP A 66 -10.20 27.83 -11.89
C ASP A 66 -11.49 27.70 -11.08
N GLY A 67 -11.39 27.88 -9.77
CA GLY A 67 -12.53 27.78 -8.85
C GLY A 67 -12.84 26.38 -8.33
N ALA A 68 -12.16 25.33 -8.81
CA ALA A 68 -12.27 24.00 -8.23
C ALA A 68 -11.71 23.93 -6.81
N ARG A 69 -12.23 22.97 -6.04
CA ARG A 69 -11.78 22.69 -4.67
C ARG A 69 -10.84 21.49 -4.66
N LEU A 70 -9.73 21.63 -3.94
CA LEU A 70 -8.81 20.53 -3.67
C LEU A 70 -8.85 20.16 -2.19
N VAL A 71 -9.14 18.90 -1.89
CA VAL A 71 -9.03 18.32 -0.56
C VAL A 71 -7.90 17.32 -0.54
N LEU A 72 -6.91 17.57 0.30
CA LEU A 72 -5.78 16.67 0.53
C LEU A 72 -6.00 15.95 1.85
N ALA A 73 -6.16 14.64 1.80
CA ALA A 73 -6.31 13.75 2.94
C ALA A 73 -5.16 12.74 2.99
N GLY A 74 -4.96 12.16 4.17
CA GLY A 74 -3.95 11.14 4.43
C GLY A 74 -3.47 11.20 5.88
N ASP A 75 -2.71 10.17 6.28
CA ASP A 75 -2.09 10.08 7.59
C ASP A 75 -0.67 10.69 7.57
N PRO A 76 -0.38 11.75 8.35
CA PRO A 76 0.97 12.33 8.41
C PRO A 76 2.04 11.38 9.00
N GLY A 77 1.63 10.30 9.67
CA GLY A 77 2.51 9.29 10.27
C GLY A 77 2.97 8.18 9.31
N VAL A 78 2.38 8.06 8.11
CA VAL A 78 2.83 7.07 7.13
C VAL A 78 4.11 7.48 6.43
N LEU A 79 4.76 6.51 5.77
CA LEU A 79 5.90 6.77 4.89
C LEU A 79 5.50 7.71 3.75
N TRP A 80 6.38 8.64 3.41
CA TRP A 80 6.16 9.60 2.33
C TRP A 80 6.48 9.00 0.95
N SER A 81 6.14 9.77 -0.08
CA SER A 81 6.45 9.46 -1.47
C SER A 81 7.89 9.00 -1.67
N ALA A 82 8.10 8.04 -2.58
CA ALA A 82 9.44 7.61 -2.98
C ALA A 82 10.18 8.67 -3.82
N GLY A 83 9.44 9.62 -4.41
CA GLY A 83 9.98 10.74 -5.17
C GLY A 83 10.43 11.91 -4.29
N PRO A 84 10.89 13.00 -4.90
CA PRO A 84 11.38 14.17 -4.18
C PRO A 84 10.25 14.95 -3.48
N GLY A 85 10.58 15.50 -2.30
CA GLY A 85 9.69 16.40 -1.56
C GLY A 85 8.79 15.71 -0.54
N ARG A 86 8.13 16.50 0.31
CA ARG A 86 7.21 16.04 1.36
C ARG A 86 5.96 16.91 1.40
N VAL A 87 5.29 17.03 0.25
CA VAL A 87 4.23 18.00 0.00
C VAL A 87 3.19 18.05 1.12
N PHE A 88 2.65 16.90 1.52
CA PHE A 88 1.64 16.84 2.59
C PHE A 88 2.16 17.38 3.93
N ALA A 89 3.37 16.97 4.32
CA ALA A 89 3.97 17.42 5.58
C ALA A 89 4.32 18.91 5.54
N ASP A 90 4.81 19.41 4.41
CA ASP A 90 5.18 20.81 4.24
C ASP A 90 3.95 21.72 4.23
N LEU A 91 2.83 21.30 3.61
CA LEU A 91 1.55 22.01 3.66
C LEU A 91 0.97 22.07 5.08
N LEU A 92 1.02 20.96 5.82
CA LEU A 92 0.60 20.92 7.22
C LEU A 92 1.47 21.85 8.09
N ALA A 93 2.78 21.90 7.85
CA ALA A 93 3.70 22.77 8.57
C ALA A 93 3.50 24.25 8.21
N ALA A 94 3.19 24.54 6.95
CA ALA A 94 2.97 25.91 6.47
C ALA A 94 1.69 26.54 7.04
N GLY A 95 0.68 25.72 7.36
CA GLY A 95 -0.57 26.20 7.99
C GLY A 95 -1.38 27.16 7.12
N ILE A 96 -1.18 27.11 5.81
CA ILE A 96 -1.80 28.04 4.84
C ILE A 96 -3.21 27.64 4.41
N CYS A 97 -3.62 26.40 4.68
CA CYS A 97 -4.93 25.85 4.31
C CYS A 97 -5.75 25.49 5.56
N PRO A 98 -7.10 25.49 5.47
CA PRO A 98 -7.93 24.89 6.51
C PRO A 98 -7.53 23.43 6.75
N HIS A 99 -7.26 23.09 8.00
CA HIS A 99 -6.81 21.77 8.41
C HIS A 99 -7.77 21.18 9.44
N ILE A 100 -8.23 19.96 9.15
CA ILE A 100 -9.07 19.16 10.05
C ILE A 100 -8.33 17.86 10.32
N ALA A 101 -8.05 17.58 11.59
CA ALA A 101 -7.47 16.32 12.02
C ALA A 101 -8.49 15.52 12.83
N SER A 102 -8.65 14.24 12.49
CA SER A 102 -9.28 13.29 13.41
C SER A 102 -8.35 13.09 14.61
N ARG A 103 -8.89 13.24 15.82
CA ARG A 103 -8.16 12.95 17.07
C ARG A 103 -8.61 11.62 17.70
N THR A 104 -9.45 10.87 16.99
CA THR A 104 -9.95 9.58 17.46
C THR A 104 -8.96 8.52 16.98
N PRO A 105 -8.21 7.87 17.90
CA PRO A 105 -7.37 6.75 17.52
C PRO A 105 -8.24 5.57 17.07
N ASP A 106 -7.67 4.73 16.21
CA ASP A 106 -8.33 3.48 15.85
C ASP A 106 -8.51 2.61 17.11
N PRO A 107 -9.70 2.03 17.32
CA PRO A 107 -9.92 1.19 18.49
C PRO A 107 -9.23 -0.17 18.34
N GLY A 108 -9.00 -0.83 19.47
CA GLY A 108 -8.53 -2.21 19.50
C GLY A 108 -7.01 -2.37 19.45
N PRO A 109 -6.53 -3.63 19.47
CA PRO A 109 -5.11 -3.93 19.62
C PRO A 109 -4.18 -3.28 18.58
N LEU A 110 -4.59 -3.25 17.31
CA LEU A 110 -3.77 -2.66 16.26
C LEU A 110 -3.65 -1.13 16.42
N GLY A 111 -4.74 -0.44 16.71
CA GLY A 111 -4.73 1.00 16.93
C GLY A 111 -3.94 1.42 18.17
N GLU A 112 -3.96 0.61 19.23
CA GLU A 112 -3.11 0.78 20.41
C GLU A 112 -1.62 0.64 20.05
N LEU A 113 -1.26 -0.40 19.27
CA LEU A 113 0.11 -0.59 18.81
C LEU A 113 0.58 0.59 17.93
N VAL A 114 -0.23 1.01 16.95
CA VAL A 114 0.08 2.15 16.07
C VAL A 114 0.29 3.43 16.88
N SER A 115 -0.54 3.67 17.89
CA SER A 115 -0.42 4.83 18.78
C SER A 115 0.89 4.80 19.58
N GLY A 116 1.28 3.63 20.12
CA GLY A 116 2.56 3.45 20.82
C GLY A 116 3.75 3.69 19.91
N VAL A 117 3.74 3.09 18.70
CA VAL A 117 4.81 3.28 17.71
C VAL A 117 4.93 4.75 17.30
N GLY A 118 3.80 5.45 17.14
CA GLY A 118 3.76 6.87 16.79
C GLY A 118 4.46 7.79 17.81
N VAL A 119 4.59 7.37 19.07
CA VAL A 119 5.33 8.10 20.12
C VAL A 119 6.71 7.49 20.43
N GLY A 120 7.15 6.50 19.64
CA GLY A 120 8.46 5.86 19.78
C GLY A 120 8.50 4.68 20.76
N GLU A 121 7.34 4.12 21.10
CA GLU A 121 7.22 2.95 21.99
C GLU A 121 6.83 1.69 21.20
N LEU A 122 7.19 0.51 21.72
CA LEU A 122 6.73 -0.78 21.17
C LEU A 122 6.07 -1.61 22.28
N PRO A 123 4.84 -1.27 22.68
CA PRO A 123 4.16 -1.94 23.77
C PRO A 123 3.77 -3.38 23.39
N GLN A 124 3.73 -4.26 24.38
CA GLN A 124 3.02 -5.53 24.25
C GLN A 124 1.53 -5.25 24.40
N VAL A 125 0.75 -5.56 23.36
CA VAL A 125 -0.69 -5.30 23.35
C VAL A 125 -1.45 -6.62 23.53
N GLU A 126 -2.43 -6.62 24.44
CA GLU A 126 -3.30 -7.77 24.66
C GLU A 126 -4.26 -7.94 23.48
N ALA A 127 -3.97 -8.91 22.62
CA ALA A 127 -4.75 -9.21 21.43
C ALA A 127 -5.29 -10.66 21.47
N PRO A 128 -6.38 -10.94 22.21
CA PRO A 128 -6.93 -12.31 22.31
C PRO A 128 -7.37 -12.88 20.95
N GLY A 129 -7.75 -12.02 20.01
CA GLY A 129 -8.04 -12.38 18.61
C GLY A 129 -6.80 -12.62 17.74
N LYS A 130 -5.59 -12.47 18.30
CA LYS A 130 -4.30 -12.60 17.59
C LYS A 130 -4.13 -11.62 16.41
N GLU A 131 -4.79 -10.47 16.50
CA GLU A 131 -4.62 -9.37 15.54
C GLU A 131 -3.19 -8.83 15.55
N VAL A 132 -2.60 -8.74 16.75
CA VAL A 132 -1.21 -8.35 16.98
C VAL A 132 -0.51 -9.43 17.78
N VAL A 133 0.66 -9.89 17.31
CA VAL A 133 1.53 -10.81 18.06
C VAL A 133 2.97 -10.37 17.86
N ILE A 134 3.65 -10.02 18.96
CA ILE A 134 5.06 -9.66 18.93
C ILE A 134 5.89 -10.90 19.26
N VAL A 135 6.73 -11.33 18.32
CA VAL A 135 7.64 -12.46 18.48
C VAL A 135 9.07 -11.94 18.62
N PRO A 136 9.62 -11.82 19.84
CA PRO A 136 11.00 -11.40 20.02
C PRO A 136 11.96 -12.45 19.46
N VAL A 137 12.98 -11.99 18.76
CA VAL A 137 14.06 -12.80 18.18
C VAL A 137 15.41 -12.16 18.52
N ARG A 138 16.45 -12.98 18.64
CA ARG A 138 17.79 -12.53 19.08
C ARG A 138 18.65 -12.02 17.95
N ASP A 139 18.47 -12.58 16.75
CA ASP A 139 19.27 -12.26 15.58
C ASP A 139 18.46 -12.45 14.28
N ALA A 140 19.07 -12.04 13.17
CA ALA A 140 18.44 -12.09 11.85
C ALA A 140 18.19 -13.52 11.34
N GLY A 141 19.02 -14.49 11.71
CA GLY A 141 18.82 -15.88 11.33
C GLY A 141 17.60 -16.48 12.03
N GLU A 142 17.46 -16.20 13.33
CA GLU A 142 16.26 -16.54 14.09
C GLU A 142 15.02 -15.83 13.52
N ALA A 143 15.13 -14.56 13.12
CA ALA A 143 14.03 -13.84 12.47
C ALA A 143 13.54 -14.57 11.21
N VAL A 144 14.44 -14.91 10.28
CA VAL A 144 14.09 -15.63 9.04
C VAL A 144 13.46 -16.99 9.37
N HIS A 145 14.08 -17.75 10.28
CA HIS A 145 13.56 -19.05 10.69
C HIS A 145 12.14 -18.97 11.26
N ARG A 146 11.90 -18.01 12.17
CA ARG A 146 10.58 -17.81 12.77
C ARG A 146 9.56 -17.31 11.76
N THR A 147 9.93 -16.45 10.84
CA THR A 147 9.04 -16.02 9.75
C THR A 147 8.59 -17.20 8.89
N VAL A 148 9.51 -18.10 8.50
CA VAL A 148 9.15 -19.30 7.72
C VAL A 148 8.16 -20.18 8.49
N GLN A 149 8.40 -20.43 9.78
CA GLN A 149 7.49 -21.20 10.64
C GLN A 149 6.13 -20.52 10.83
N LEU A 150 6.10 -19.18 10.91
CA LEU A 150 4.85 -18.42 11.04
C LEU A 150 4.01 -18.58 9.78
N VAL A 151 4.61 -18.34 8.61
CA VAL A 151 3.93 -18.33 7.31
C VAL A 151 3.50 -19.73 6.86
N ALA A 152 4.35 -20.73 7.04
CA ALA A 152 4.09 -22.10 6.58
C ALA A 152 3.16 -22.89 7.52
N ASP A 153 3.26 -22.68 8.84
CA ASP A 153 2.66 -23.60 9.81
C ASP A 153 1.77 -22.87 10.84
N SER A 154 2.28 -21.82 11.49
CA SER A 154 1.61 -21.24 12.67
C SER A 154 0.38 -20.40 12.31
N VAL A 155 0.47 -19.52 11.32
CA VAL A 155 -0.63 -18.65 10.87
C VAL A 155 -1.78 -19.50 10.31
N PRO A 156 -1.57 -20.42 9.35
CA PRO A 156 -2.65 -21.28 8.86
C PRO A 156 -3.35 -22.05 9.97
N ARG A 157 -2.58 -22.60 10.93
CA ARG A 157 -3.14 -23.37 12.05
C ARG A 157 -3.86 -22.52 13.10
N ALA A 158 -3.32 -21.35 13.44
CA ALA A 158 -3.75 -20.58 14.61
C ALA A 158 -4.86 -19.57 14.31
N ILE A 159 -4.91 -19.05 13.08
CA ILE A 159 -5.88 -18.04 12.63
C ILE A 159 -6.60 -18.43 11.32
N GLY A 160 -6.26 -19.56 10.70
CA GLY A 160 -6.97 -20.08 9.52
C GLY A 160 -6.65 -19.37 8.20
N VAL A 161 -5.69 -18.45 8.19
CA VAL A 161 -5.29 -17.71 6.98
C VAL A 161 -4.35 -18.59 6.14
N PRO A 162 -4.69 -18.91 4.88
CA PRO A 162 -3.82 -19.68 4.01
C PRO A 162 -2.47 -18.99 3.78
N THR A 163 -1.42 -19.79 3.61
CA THR A 163 -0.07 -19.28 3.29
C THR A 163 -0.07 -18.36 2.07
N ALA A 164 -0.85 -18.68 1.03
CA ALA A 164 -0.99 -17.87 -0.18
C ALA A 164 -1.59 -16.47 0.06
N GLN A 165 -2.27 -16.25 1.19
CA GLN A 165 -2.83 -14.97 1.60
C GLN A 165 -1.96 -14.24 2.63
N THR A 166 -0.85 -14.84 3.07
CA THR A 166 0.07 -14.23 4.03
C THR A 166 1.14 -13.43 3.30
N VAL A 167 1.37 -12.18 3.72
CA VAL A 167 2.39 -11.29 3.16
C VAL A 167 3.46 -11.01 4.22
N VAL A 168 4.73 -11.10 3.83
CA VAL A 168 5.87 -10.77 4.68
C VAL A 168 6.44 -9.43 4.23
N ILE A 169 6.60 -8.50 5.18
CA ILE A 169 7.14 -7.16 4.96
C ILE A 169 8.44 -7.02 5.74
N THR A 170 9.45 -6.37 5.15
CA THR A 170 10.73 -6.04 5.79
C THR A 170 11.23 -4.70 5.26
N VAL A 171 12.12 -4.04 6.02
CA VAL A 171 12.53 -2.65 5.80
C VAL A 171 13.32 -2.46 4.49
N GLY A 172 13.98 -3.51 3.99
CA GLY A 172 14.77 -3.38 2.77
C GLY A 172 15.17 -4.70 2.13
N HIS A 173 15.81 -4.60 0.96
CA HIS A 173 16.17 -5.76 0.16
C HIS A 173 17.42 -6.51 0.65
N GLY A 174 18.41 -5.78 1.16
CA GLY A 174 19.69 -6.31 1.62
C GLY A 174 19.68 -6.75 3.09
N GLY A 175 20.76 -7.41 3.52
CA GLY A 175 20.95 -7.85 4.90
C GLY A 175 20.40 -9.25 5.19
N ALA A 176 20.76 -9.78 6.37
CA ALA A 176 20.47 -11.15 6.76
C ALA A 176 18.96 -11.46 6.99
N ALA A 177 18.13 -10.42 7.17
CA ALA A 177 16.67 -10.51 7.24
C ALA A 177 15.97 -9.57 6.23
N GLY A 178 16.66 -9.19 5.16
CA GLY A 178 16.08 -8.43 4.05
C GLY A 178 15.21 -9.30 3.14
N THR A 179 14.52 -8.67 2.18
CA THR A 179 13.57 -9.39 1.31
C THR A 179 14.25 -10.54 0.56
N ARG A 180 15.52 -10.41 0.15
CA ARG A 180 16.23 -11.47 -0.58
C ARG A 180 16.43 -12.72 0.28
N ALA A 181 16.82 -12.56 1.54
CA ALA A 181 17.03 -13.68 2.45
C ALA A 181 15.70 -14.37 2.81
N LEU A 182 14.66 -13.56 3.10
CA LEU A 182 13.32 -14.06 3.40
C LEU A 182 12.70 -14.79 2.20
N ASN A 183 12.79 -14.23 1.00
CA ASN A 183 12.27 -14.85 -0.22
C ASN A 183 12.95 -16.19 -0.51
N ALA A 184 14.28 -16.26 -0.38
CA ALA A 184 15.01 -17.52 -0.58
C ALA A 184 14.55 -18.61 0.40
N ALA A 185 14.47 -18.28 1.70
CA ALA A 185 14.07 -19.23 2.73
C ALA A 185 12.59 -19.65 2.62
N LEU A 186 11.69 -18.71 2.30
CA LEU A 186 10.27 -19.01 2.07
C LEU A 186 10.09 -19.86 0.81
N LYS A 187 10.79 -19.55 -0.28
CA LYS A 187 10.74 -20.33 -1.51
C LYS A 187 11.22 -21.77 -1.28
N GLU A 188 12.36 -21.97 -0.61
CA GLU A 188 12.87 -23.30 -0.29
C GLU A 188 11.83 -24.14 0.48
N ARG A 189 11.07 -23.50 1.38
CA ARG A 189 10.03 -24.19 2.19
C ARG A 189 8.71 -24.41 1.44
N LEU A 190 8.29 -23.47 0.60
CA LEU A 190 6.93 -23.39 0.06
C LEU A 190 6.84 -23.79 -1.41
N ASN A 191 7.86 -23.49 -2.22
CA ASN A 191 7.94 -23.82 -3.64
C ASN A 191 9.38 -24.14 -4.06
N PRO A 192 9.95 -25.26 -3.57
CA PRO A 192 11.31 -25.67 -3.92
C PRO A 192 11.38 -26.04 -5.40
N GLY A 193 12.36 -25.47 -6.09
CA GLY A 193 12.53 -25.71 -7.52
C GLY A 193 13.95 -25.40 -7.99
N PRO A 194 14.26 -25.76 -9.25
CA PRO A 194 15.59 -25.58 -9.82
C PRO A 194 15.99 -24.11 -10.05
N GLY A 195 15.04 -23.16 -10.03
CA GLY A 195 15.30 -21.73 -10.17
C GLY A 195 15.96 -21.34 -11.49
N ARG A 196 15.63 -22.05 -12.59
CA ARG A 196 16.39 -21.98 -13.86
C ARG A 196 16.45 -20.58 -14.47
N PHE A 197 15.44 -19.75 -14.24
CA PHE A 197 15.42 -18.37 -14.70
C PHE A 197 15.59 -17.42 -13.52
N GLY A 198 16.80 -16.96 -13.26
CA GLY A 198 17.05 -15.95 -12.21
C GLY A 198 16.61 -16.35 -10.80
N GLY A 199 16.47 -17.65 -10.53
CA GLY A 199 15.96 -18.17 -9.26
C GLY A 199 14.44 -18.35 -9.19
N PHE A 200 13.70 -18.08 -10.27
CA PHE A 200 12.24 -18.27 -10.33
C PHE A 200 11.86 -19.66 -10.86
N ASP A 201 10.74 -20.17 -10.36
CA ASP A 201 10.05 -21.36 -10.81
C ASP A 201 8.55 -21.07 -11.00
N PRO A 202 7.82 -21.89 -11.79
CA PRO A 202 6.36 -21.81 -11.86
C PRO A 202 5.73 -21.79 -10.47
N ASP A 203 4.63 -21.03 -10.35
CA ASP A 203 3.88 -20.78 -9.13
C ASP A 203 4.55 -19.87 -8.08
N ASP A 204 5.77 -19.39 -8.33
CA ASP A 204 6.35 -18.35 -7.48
C ASP A 204 5.50 -17.08 -7.51
N ARG A 205 5.24 -16.54 -6.32
CA ARG A 205 4.65 -15.21 -6.18
C ARG A 205 5.73 -14.16 -6.40
N VAL A 206 5.43 -13.19 -7.24
CA VAL A 206 6.35 -12.11 -7.62
C VAL A 206 5.71 -10.76 -7.39
N VAL A 207 6.56 -9.74 -7.32
CA VAL A 207 6.14 -8.35 -7.38
C VAL A 207 6.85 -7.72 -8.57
N TYR A 208 6.08 -7.26 -9.54
CA TYR A 208 6.57 -6.52 -10.70
C TYR A 208 6.48 -5.02 -10.42
N SER A 209 7.59 -4.30 -10.59
CA SER A 209 7.65 -2.85 -10.40
C SER A 209 8.07 -2.20 -11.73
N PRO A 210 7.11 -1.78 -12.57
CA PRO A 210 7.44 -1.17 -13.87
C PRO A 210 8.05 0.23 -13.70
N VAL A 211 7.72 0.92 -12.62
CA VAL A 211 8.22 2.25 -12.25
C VAL A 211 8.37 2.33 -10.73
N PRO A 212 9.28 3.18 -10.20
CA PRO A 212 9.41 3.41 -8.76
C PRO A 212 8.06 3.74 -8.11
N GLY A 213 7.83 3.24 -6.89
CA GLY A 213 6.58 3.46 -6.15
C GLY A 213 5.39 2.61 -6.61
N ARG A 214 5.48 1.91 -7.75
CA ARG A 214 4.43 0.98 -8.21
C ARG A 214 4.86 -0.45 -8.02
N ALA A 215 4.04 -1.23 -7.32
CA ALA A 215 4.25 -2.66 -7.10
C ALA A 215 3.00 -3.43 -7.51
N LEU A 216 3.13 -4.32 -8.49
CA LEU A 216 2.07 -5.18 -9.00
C LEU A 216 2.34 -6.61 -8.54
N PRO A 217 1.53 -7.18 -7.63
CA PRO A 217 1.67 -8.58 -7.29
C PRO A 217 1.31 -9.45 -8.50
N GLY A 218 2.03 -10.55 -8.66
CA GLY A 218 1.81 -11.50 -9.74
C GLY A 218 2.28 -12.90 -9.38
N GLN A 219 2.21 -13.77 -10.37
CA GLN A 219 2.64 -15.16 -10.28
C GLN A 219 3.45 -15.55 -11.52
N VAL A 220 4.48 -16.36 -11.33
CA VAL A 220 5.22 -16.97 -12.43
C VAL A 220 4.35 -18.07 -13.04
N VAL A 221 3.98 -17.91 -14.30
CA VAL A 221 3.26 -18.92 -15.07
C VAL A 221 4.25 -19.93 -15.65
N ARG A 222 5.36 -19.41 -16.20
CA ARG A 222 6.39 -20.21 -16.85
C ARG A 222 7.75 -19.52 -16.78
N ALA A 223 8.79 -20.32 -16.62
CA ALA A 223 10.18 -19.89 -16.65
C ALA A 223 10.97 -20.86 -17.53
N ASP A 224 11.42 -20.41 -18.69
CA ASP A 224 12.10 -21.24 -19.67
C ASP A 224 13.23 -20.50 -20.42
N ALA A 225 13.66 -21.05 -21.57
CA ALA A 225 14.71 -20.46 -22.39
C ALA A 225 14.25 -19.22 -23.17
N ASP A 226 12.95 -19.05 -23.39
CA ASP A 226 12.35 -17.92 -24.11
C ASP A 226 12.10 -16.74 -23.16
N GLY A 227 11.92 -17.01 -21.85
CA GLY A 227 11.93 -15.98 -20.82
C GLY A 227 11.20 -16.35 -19.53
N LEU A 228 10.87 -15.30 -18.77
CA LEU A 228 9.98 -15.38 -17.61
C LEU A 228 8.62 -14.83 -18.01
N HIS A 229 7.58 -15.63 -17.80
CA HIS A 229 6.21 -15.29 -18.13
C HIS A 229 5.40 -15.15 -16.85
N LEU A 230 4.80 -13.99 -16.66
CA LEU A 230 4.09 -13.61 -15.45
C LEU A 230 2.60 -13.43 -15.70
N SER A 231 1.80 -13.67 -14.68
CA SER A 231 0.40 -13.22 -14.60
C SER A 231 0.31 -12.17 -13.51
N CYS A 232 0.03 -10.92 -13.89
CA CYS A 232 -0.15 -9.78 -12.99
C CYS A 232 -1.58 -9.28 -13.14
N SER A 233 -2.39 -9.30 -12.07
CA SER A 233 -3.79 -8.84 -12.09
C SER A 233 -4.67 -9.47 -13.20
N GLY A 234 -4.33 -10.69 -13.65
CA GLY A 234 -5.04 -11.39 -14.74
C GLY A 234 -4.52 -11.09 -16.15
N GLU A 235 -3.55 -10.20 -16.30
CA GLU A 235 -2.87 -9.90 -17.56
C GLU A 235 -1.53 -10.65 -17.65
N SER A 236 -1.19 -11.10 -18.86
CA SER A 236 0.10 -11.75 -19.13
C SER A 236 1.16 -10.69 -19.36
N VAL A 237 2.26 -10.76 -18.61
CA VAL A 237 3.43 -9.87 -18.69
C VAL A 237 4.68 -10.68 -18.99
#